data_AF-A0A833RZI6-F1
#
_entry.id   AF-A0A833RZI6-F1
#
_cell.length_a   1.000
_cell.length_b   1.000
_cell.length_c   1.000
_cell.angle_alpha   90.00
_cell.angle_beta   90.00
_cell.angle_gamma   90.00
#
_symmetry.space_group_name_H-M   'P 1'
#
loop_
_entity.id
_entity.type
_entity.pdbx_description
1 polymer ?
#
loop_
_entity_poly.entity_id
_entity_poly.type
_entity_poly.pdbx_seq_one_letter_code
_entity_poly.pdbx_strand_id
1 'polypeptide(L)'
;MSKRAAEGGDSGSQPPIKKVQFEPIFIGSISTLEEMDMKVLQFQNKKLAQRLEQRHRVEAELRQRIEQLEKRQMQDDAVLNVVNRYWNQLNEDIRVLLQRFDAETADESENKNESEATTSFLMQLSSWDKEELDDKLANRVQVSKRAVSKVVQAFDRLSQRNEKITLALKGEFDGEEAPNIDEVVRRANAEIQMENRNLQAINIQLHEKYHTISLKMSELQDTITGKDTLAAELRNQVDDLQYELNKVRARNDKLEHHLGEAIEKLKAFQQIHGTDEKGSNKPNTLVASSVSQTKLEDLQRELEETRELANNRLQELDKLHQQHRDALKEVEKLKMDVSSLVSIHMFVVTSVECKLMSYAINILMLYLLLLISCIRQLPESVIVETTEYKCLQSQFSVLYNESMQLKTQLDDARQQLQSSKNAHLRHIEMMEAKRRIDGTEETTRRMYTTGRRFGSITKGV
;
A
#
# COMPACT_ATOMS: atom_id res chain seq x y z
N MET A 1 18.58 39.96 -42.60
CA MET A 1 18.75 38.51 -42.35
C MET A 1 18.26 38.19 -40.95
N SER A 2 17.42 37.15 -40.85
CA SER A 2 16.91 36.41 -39.68
C SER A 2 16.62 37.13 -38.36
N LYS A 3 15.34 37.40 -38.13
CA LYS A 3 14.74 37.56 -36.80
C LYS A 3 13.88 36.33 -36.53
N ARG A 4 14.26 35.54 -35.51
CA ARG A 4 13.57 34.31 -35.08
C ARG A 4 12.16 34.62 -34.58
N ALA A 5 11.22 33.74 -34.92
CA ALA A 5 9.84 33.75 -34.51
C ALA A 5 9.70 33.44 -33.02
N ALA A 6 8.81 34.16 -32.35
CA ALA A 6 8.27 33.80 -31.04
C ALA A 6 7.03 32.93 -31.29
N GLU A 7 7.10 31.65 -30.93
CA GLU A 7 5.93 30.78 -30.83
C GLU A 7 5.23 31.07 -29.49
N GLY A 8 4.22 31.94 -29.55
CA GLY A 8 3.15 31.99 -28.54
C GLY A 8 2.10 30.97 -28.94
N GLY A 9 2.07 29.83 -28.24
CA GLY A 9 1.07 28.78 -28.42
C GLY A 9 -0.29 29.21 -27.87
N ASP A 10 -1.01 30.04 -28.62
CA ASP A 10 -2.45 30.23 -28.44
C ASP A 10 -3.19 29.14 -29.22
N SER A 11 -3.24 27.94 -28.67
CA SER A 11 -4.09 26.85 -29.17
C SER A 11 -5.48 26.92 -28.52
N GLY A 12 -6.13 28.07 -28.63
CA GLY A 12 -7.54 28.30 -28.33
C GLY A 12 -8.42 28.10 -29.56
N SER A 13 -8.25 27.02 -30.32
CA SER A 13 -9.13 26.75 -31.46
C SER A 13 -10.50 26.29 -30.94
N GLN A 14 -11.42 27.23 -30.76
CA GLN A 14 -12.85 26.90 -30.66
C GLN A 14 -13.26 26.15 -31.92
N PRO A 15 -13.93 24.98 -31.80
CA PRO A 15 -14.40 24.25 -32.96
C PRO A 15 -15.44 25.10 -33.71
N PRO A 16 -15.41 25.11 -35.06
CA PRO A 16 -16.32 25.93 -35.84
C PRO A 16 -17.76 25.49 -35.59
N ILE A 17 -18.62 26.44 -35.23
CA ILE A 17 -20.06 26.22 -35.03
C ILE A 17 -20.65 25.78 -36.38
N LYS A 18 -20.80 24.46 -36.56
CA LYS A 18 -21.54 23.90 -37.69
C LYS A 18 -22.98 24.41 -37.59
N LYS A 19 -23.39 25.26 -38.53
CA LYS A 19 -24.80 25.68 -38.65
C LYS A 19 -25.65 24.43 -38.90
N VAL A 20 -26.41 24.03 -37.88
CA VAL A 20 -27.30 22.88 -37.97
C VAL A 20 -28.48 23.25 -38.86
N GLN A 21 -28.59 22.53 -39.98
CA GLN A 21 -29.68 22.66 -40.93
C GLN A 21 -30.75 21.64 -40.56
N PHE A 22 -31.91 22.13 -40.11
CA PHE A 22 -33.04 21.29 -39.72
C PHE A 22 -33.86 20.89 -40.94
N GLU A 23 -34.37 19.66 -40.93
CA GLU A 23 -35.19 19.09 -42.01
C GLU A 23 -36.57 19.77 -42.07
N PRO A 24 -37.08 20.19 -43.26
CA PRO A 24 -38.38 20.86 -43.39
C PRO A 24 -39.54 19.94 -42.97
N ILE A 25 -40.48 20.46 -42.17
CA ILE A 25 -41.66 19.71 -41.71
C ILE A 25 -42.87 20.10 -42.56
N PHE A 26 -43.54 19.11 -43.14
CA PHE A 26 -44.78 19.30 -43.89
C PHE A 26 -45.99 19.36 -42.97
N ILE A 27 -46.76 20.44 -43.05
CA ILE A 27 -48.05 20.60 -42.38
C ILE A 27 -49.13 20.08 -43.33
N GLY A 28 -49.86 19.03 -42.94
CA GLY A 28 -50.98 18.48 -43.73
C GLY A 28 -52.17 19.45 -43.83
N SER A 29 -53.20 19.09 -44.60
CA SER A 29 -54.40 19.91 -44.82
C SER A 29 -55.01 20.45 -43.53
N ILE A 30 -55.46 21.71 -43.55
CA ILE A 30 -55.99 22.45 -42.41
C ILE A 30 -57.45 22.75 -42.68
N SER A 31 -58.34 22.37 -41.76
CA SER A 31 -59.79 22.49 -41.94
C SER A 31 -60.40 23.60 -41.09
N THR A 32 -59.74 24.00 -40.00
CA THR A 32 -60.18 25.08 -39.10
C THR A 32 -59.01 25.94 -38.60
N LEU A 33 -59.31 27.16 -38.14
CA LEU A 33 -58.31 28.07 -37.55
C LEU A 33 -57.67 27.46 -36.29
N GLU A 34 -58.47 26.78 -35.48
CA GLU A 34 -58.02 26.10 -34.26
C GLU A 34 -57.06 24.93 -34.59
N GLU A 35 -57.32 24.19 -35.69
CA GLU A 35 -56.41 23.15 -36.19
C GLU A 35 -55.09 23.74 -36.70
N MET A 36 -55.13 24.92 -37.33
CA MET A 36 -53.94 25.65 -37.75
C MET A 36 -53.08 26.06 -36.56
N ASP A 37 -53.68 26.70 -35.56
CA ASP A 37 -52.97 27.20 -34.36
C ASP A 37 -52.35 26.04 -33.57
N MET A 38 -53.07 24.93 -33.43
CA MET A 38 -52.56 23.71 -32.81
C MET A 38 -51.36 23.14 -33.59
N LYS A 39 -51.40 23.09 -34.93
CA LYS A 39 -50.26 22.64 -35.75
C LYS A 39 -49.07 23.59 -35.69
N VAL A 40 -49.29 24.91 -35.62
CA VAL A 40 -48.23 25.91 -35.44
C VAL A 40 -47.55 25.76 -34.08
N LEU A 41 -48.32 25.58 -33.01
CA LEU A 41 -47.79 25.33 -31.67
C LEU A 41 -46.98 24.03 -31.62
N GLN A 42 -47.48 22.95 -32.22
CA GLN A 42 -46.74 21.68 -32.33
C GLN A 42 -45.41 21.85 -33.09
N PHE A 43 -45.41 22.60 -34.19
CA PHE A 43 -44.19 22.88 -34.96
C PHE A 43 -43.19 23.72 -34.17
N GLN A 44 -43.65 24.78 -33.50
CA GLN A 44 -42.80 25.62 -32.65
C GLN A 44 -42.21 24.82 -31.48
N ASN A 45 -43.01 23.97 -30.83
CA ASN A 45 -42.57 23.14 -29.72
C ASN A 45 -41.52 22.10 -30.18
N LYS A 46 -41.73 21.46 -31.35
CA LYS A 46 -40.74 20.55 -31.95
C LYS A 46 -39.42 21.27 -32.30
N LYS A 47 -39.47 22.49 -32.79
CA LYS A 47 -38.26 23.30 -33.08
C LYS A 47 -37.54 23.75 -31.81
N LEU A 48 -38.26 24.03 -30.73
CA LEU A 48 -37.68 24.28 -29.40
C LEU A 48 -37.03 23.02 -28.84
N ALA A 49 -37.68 21.86 -28.93
CA ALA A 49 -37.13 20.58 -28.51
C ALA A 49 -35.81 20.25 -29.24
N GLN A 50 -35.75 20.45 -30.56
CA GLN A 50 -34.52 20.27 -31.34
C GLN A 50 -33.38 21.20 -30.88
N ARG A 51 -33.68 22.49 -30.59
CA ARG A 51 -32.68 23.44 -30.07
C ARG A 51 -32.20 23.06 -28.67
N LEU A 52 -33.11 22.57 -27.82
CA LEU A 52 -32.83 22.15 -26.46
C LEU A 52 -31.96 20.88 -26.46
N GLU A 53 -32.27 19.91 -27.32
CA GLU A 53 -31.46 18.71 -27.51
C GLU A 53 -30.05 19.05 -28.03
N GLN A 54 -29.93 19.98 -28.98
CA GLN A 54 -28.62 20.44 -29.45
C GLN A 54 -27.82 21.12 -28.32
N ARG A 55 -28.47 21.97 -27.51
CA ARG A 55 -27.80 22.58 -26.36
C ARG A 55 -27.33 21.54 -25.36
N HIS A 56 -28.12 20.51 -25.08
CA HIS A 56 -27.70 19.42 -24.20
C HIS A 56 -26.51 18.64 -24.76
N ARG A 57 -26.44 18.41 -26.08
CA ARG A 57 -25.25 17.78 -26.69
C ARG A 57 -24.00 18.62 -26.51
N VAL A 58 -24.06 19.92 -26.79
CA VAL A 58 -22.93 20.84 -26.60
C VAL A 58 -22.54 20.95 -25.12
N GLU A 59 -23.53 21.01 -24.23
CA GLU A 59 -23.29 21.00 -22.79
C GLU A 59 -22.57 19.73 -22.34
N ALA A 60 -22.99 18.56 -22.83
CA ALA A 60 -22.35 17.28 -22.53
C ALA A 60 -20.90 17.24 -23.04
N GLU A 61 -20.65 17.73 -24.26
CA GLU A 61 -19.30 17.85 -24.83
C GLU A 61 -18.41 18.77 -23.98
N LEU A 62 -18.93 19.94 -23.57
CA LEU A 62 -18.19 20.88 -22.71
C LEU A 62 -17.92 20.29 -21.31
N ARG A 63 -18.90 19.59 -20.72
CA ARG A 63 -18.73 18.89 -19.43
C ARG A 63 -17.64 17.82 -19.52
N GLN A 64 -17.63 17.03 -20.58
CA GLN A 64 -16.59 16.03 -20.82
C GLN A 64 -15.21 16.70 -21.00
N ARG A 65 -15.16 17.85 -21.67
CA ARG A 65 -13.90 18.59 -21.84
C ARG A 65 -13.38 19.16 -20.52
N ILE A 66 -14.26 19.67 -19.66
CA ILE A 66 -13.90 20.12 -18.30
C ILE A 66 -13.30 18.95 -17.52
N GLU A 67 -13.97 17.80 -17.50
CA GLU A 67 -13.49 16.61 -16.77
C GLU A 67 -12.11 16.13 -17.27
N GLN A 68 -11.86 16.19 -18.60
CA GLN A 68 -10.56 15.88 -19.17
C GLN A 68 -9.46 16.86 -18.72
N LEU A 69 -9.79 18.15 -18.67
CA LEU A 69 -8.85 19.20 -18.25
C LEU A 69 -8.54 19.09 -16.74
N GLU A 70 -9.55 18.80 -15.91
CA GLU A 70 -9.38 18.55 -14.48
C GLU A 70 -8.50 17.32 -14.22
N LYS A 71 -8.72 16.23 -14.96
CA LYS A 71 -7.85 15.03 -14.88
C LYS A 71 -6.40 15.32 -15.24
N ARG A 72 -6.18 16.13 -16.28
CA ARG A 72 -4.82 16.56 -16.68
C ARG A 72 -4.18 17.44 -15.62
N GLN A 73 -4.93 18.38 -15.05
CA GLN A 73 -4.45 19.26 -13.99
C GLN A 73 -3.99 18.46 -12.76
N MET A 74 -4.76 17.47 -12.31
CA MET A 74 -4.34 16.60 -11.20
C MET A 74 -3.03 15.86 -11.50
N GLN A 75 -2.80 15.45 -12.75
CA GLN A 75 -1.56 14.81 -13.15
C GLN A 75 -0.38 15.80 -13.15
N ASP A 76 -0.59 16.99 -13.70
CA ASP A 76 0.42 18.05 -13.73
C ASP A 76 0.80 18.49 -12.30
N ASP A 77 -0.18 18.59 -11.39
CA ASP A 77 0.03 18.88 -9.97
C ASP A 77 0.86 17.79 -9.27
N ALA A 78 0.59 16.51 -9.58
CA ALA A 78 1.38 15.40 -9.07
C ALA A 78 2.85 15.47 -9.52
N VAL A 79 3.08 15.81 -10.80
CA VAL A 79 4.44 16.00 -11.35
C VAL A 79 5.13 17.19 -10.68
N LEU A 80 4.44 18.31 -10.50
CA LEU A 80 4.96 19.51 -9.84
C LEU A 80 5.44 19.21 -8.41
N ASN A 81 4.68 18.42 -7.65
CA ASN A 81 5.07 17.99 -6.31
C ASN A 81 6.36 17.17 -6.30
N VAL A 82 6.54 16.27 -7.28
CA VAL A 82 7.76 15.49 -7.43
C VAL A 82 8.96 16.39 -7.75
N VAL A 83 8.80 17.31 -8.71
CA VAL A 83 9.84 18.28 -9.08
C VAL A 83 10.23 19.15 -7.87
N ASN A 84 9.25 19.61 -7.10
CA ASN A 84 9.47 20.40 -5.89
C ASN A 84 10.30 19.65 -4.84
N ARG A 85 10.03 18.35 -4.64
CA ARG A 85 10.80 17.49 -3.74
C ARG A 85 12.26 17.36 -4.18
N TYR A 86 12.49 17.07 -5.46
CA TYR A 86 13.85 16.94 -6.00
C TYR A 86 14.62 18.26 -5.95
N TRP A 87 13.95 19.38 -6.21
CA TRP A 87 14.57 20.70 -6.10
C TRP A 87 15.02 21.00 -4.67
N ASN A 88 14.19 20.67 -3.68
CA ASN A 88 14.56 20.84 -2.28
C ASN A 88 15.73 19.95 -1.88
N GLN A 89 15.76 18.69 -2.35
CA GLN A 89 16.89 17.81 -2.12
C GLN A 89 18.18 18.40 -2.71
N LEU A 90 18.13 18.88 -3.97
CA LEU A 90 19.28 19.52 -4.62
C LEU A 90 19.79 20.73 -3.83
N ASN A 91 18.89 21.58 -3.33
CA ASN A 91 19.26 22.73 -2.53
C ASN A 91 19.97 22.32 -1.23
N GLU A 92 19.47 21.30 -0.54
CA GLU A 92 20.12 20.80 0.68
C GLU A 92 21.46 20.13 0.38
N ASP A 93 21.56 19.36 -0.71
CA ASP A 93 22.81 18.71 -1.12
C ASP A 93 23.89 19.76 -1.45
N ILE A 94 23.53 20.85 -2.14
CA ILE A 94 24.45 21.97 -2.41
C ILE A 94 24.86 22.66 -1.11
N ARG A 95 23.93 22.85 -0.16
CA ARG A 95 24.22 23.46 1.15
C ARG A 95 25.21 22.62 1.94
N VAL A 96 24.99 21.30 2.03
CA VAL A 96 25.90 20.36 2.69
C VAL A 96 27.25 20.33 2.00
N LEU A 97 27.28 20.36 0.66
CA LEU A 97 28.52 20.40 -0.12
C LEU A 97 29.32 21.67 0.17
N LEU A 98 28.67 22.83 0.20
CA LEU A 98 29.28 24.09 0.59
C LEU A 98 29.81 24.03 2.02
N GLN A 99 29.03 23.54 2.98
CA GLN A 99 29.48 23.43 4.37
C GLN A 99 30.72 22.53 4.52
N ARG A 100 30.86 21.49 3.69
CA ARG A 100 32.04 20.63 3.67
C ARG A 100 33.26 21.32 3.06
N PHE A 101 33.08 22.10 2.00
CA PHE A 101 34.18 22.85 1.39
C PHE A 101 34.61 24.07 2.22
N ASP A 102 33.68 24.68 2.96
CA ASP A 102 33.93 25.88 3.78
C ASP A 102 34.30 25.58 5.25
N ALA A 103 34.32 24.30 5.65
CA ALA A 103 34.66 23.86 7.02
C ALA A 103 36.09 24.26 7.46
N GLU A 104 36.96 24.66 6.54
CA GLU A 104 38.31 25.15 6.83
C GLU A 104 38.48 26.67 6.55
N THR A 105 37.46 27.40 6.06
CA THR A 105 37.62 28.79 5.57
C THR A 105 36.50 29.82 5.88
N ALA A 106 35.37 29.46 6.50
CA ALA A 106 34.21 30.37 6.57
C ALA A 106 34.18 31.36 7.76
N ASP A 107 33.91 32.64 7.45
CA ASP A 107 33.55 33.71 8.38
C ASP A 107 32.04 33.59 8.73
N GLU A 108 31.69 33.50 10.02
CA GLU A 108 30.35 33.05 10.51
C GLU A 108 29.15 33.94 10.14
N SER A 109 29.36 35.06 9.45
CA SER A 109 28.33 36.08 9.21
C SER A 109 27.38 35.79 8.03
N GLU A 110 27.75 34.92 7.06
CA GLU A 110 26.90 34.63 5.88
C GLU A 110 25.82 33.55 6.12
N ASN A 111 26.00 32.63 7.07
CA ASN A 111 25.15 31.44 7.21
C ASN A 111 23.75 31.71 7.77
N LYS A 112 23.52 32.85 8.44
CA LYS A 112 22.24 33.12 9.14
C LYS A 112 21.12 33.63 8.22
N ASN A 113 21.43 34.30 7.11
CA ASN A 113 20.42 34.93 6.25
C ASN A 113 19.78 33.99 5.18
N GLU A 114 20.41 32.86 4.83
CA GLU A 114 19.93 32.00 3.72
C GLU A 114 18.95 30.89 4.18
N SER A 115 19.08 30.43 5.43
CA SER A 115 18.23 29.38 6.04
C SER A 115 16.77 29.83 6.21
N GLU A 116 16.58 31.06 6.67
CA GLU A 116 15.25 31.62 6.99
C GLU A 116 14.44 31.90 5.72
N ALA A 117 15.09 32.38 4.66
CA ALA A 117 14.47 32.68 3.36
C ALA A 117 13.94 31.43 2.65
N THR A 118 14.64 30.30 2.75
CA THR A 118 14.26 29.05 2.08
C THR A 118 13.09 28.35 2.79
N THR A 119 13.04 28.46 4.12
CA THR A 119 12.00 27.85 4.95
C THR A 119 10.66 28.60 4.83
N SER A 120 10.70 29.93 4.73
CA SER A 120 9.50 30.78 4.54
C SER A 120 8.80 30.54 3.19
N PHE A 121 9.56 30.18 2.15
CA PHE A 121 9.07 29.99 0.78
C PHE A 121 8.11 28.80 0.61
N LEU A 122 8.24 27.76 1.44
CA LEU A 122 7.46 26.52 1.33
C LEU A 122 6.03 26.67 1.83
N MET A 123 5.78 27.60 2.75
CA MET A 123 4.46 27.77 3.38
C MET A 123 3.48 28.52 2.46
N GLN A 124 3.97 29.18 1.41
CA GLN A 124 3.18 30.09 0.56
C GLN A 124 2.83 29.51 -0.82
N LEU A 125 3.37 28.36 -1.20
CA LEU A 125 3.16 27.73 -2.52
C LEU A 125 1.69 27.34 -2.80
N SER A 126 0.88 27.11 -1.76
CA SER A 126 -0.53 26.75 -1.91
C SER A 126 -1.46 27.94 -2.13
N SER A 127 -0.96 29.18 -2.03
CA SER A 127 -1.77 30.40 -2.08
C SER A 127 -1.48 31.31 -3.28
N TRP A 128 -0.71 30.87 -4.28
CA TRP A 128 -0.24 31.74 -5.36
C TRP A 128 -1.03 31.61 -6.66
N ASP A 129 -1.36 32.76 -7.25
CA ASP A 129 -2.00 32.87 -8.56
C ASP A 129 -0.98 32.72 -9.71
N LYS A 130 -1.49 32.35 -10.89
CA LYS A 130 -0.70 31.97 -12.08
C LYS A 130 0.30 33.05 -12.55
N GLU A 131 0.00 34.33 -12.34
CA GLU A 131 0.88 35.44 -12.72
C GLU A 131 2.06 35.64 -11.75
N GLU A 132 1.90 35.26 -10.48
CA GLU A 132 2.98 35.37 -9.48
C GLU A 132 3.90 34.14 -9.46
N LEU A 133 3.44 33.01 -10.02
CA LEU A 133 4.16 31.74 -10.01
C LEU A 133 5.48 31.80 -10.78
N ASP A 134 5.50 32.44 -11.95
CA ASP A 134 6.67 32.52 -12.82
C ASP A 134 7.81 33.34 -12.17
N ASP A 135 7.49 34.50 -11.60
CA ASP A 135 8.45 35.36 -10.90
C ASP A 135 9.02 34.67 -9.65
N LYS A 136 8.18 33.91 -8.92
CA LYS A 136 8.63 33.15 -7.75
C LYS A 136 9.52 31.97 -8.14
N LEU A 137 9.18 31.25 -9.21
CA LEU A 137 10.02 30.16 -9.72
C LEU A 137 11.37 30.70 -10.21
N ALA A 138 11.38 31.85 -10.90
CA ALA A 138 12.60 32.53 -11.33
C ALA A 138 13.51 32.91 -10.15
N ASN A 139 12.94 33.47 -9.07
CA ASN A 139 13.67 33.77 -7.84
C ASN A 139 14.30 32.52 -7.22
N ARG A 140 13.56 31.42 -7.15
CA ARG A 140 14.07 30.14 -6.61
C ARG A 140 15.22 29.56 -7.43
N VAL A 141 15.10 29.62 -8.77
CA VAL A 141 16.19 29.25 -9.68
C VAL A 141 17.43 30.12 -9.48
N GLN A 142 17.24 31.42 -9.24
CA GLN A 142 18.34 32.35 -9.00
C GLN A 142 19.10 32.05 -7.70
N VAL A 143 18.40 31.65 -6.63
CA VAL A 143 19.02 31.23 -5.37
C VAL A 143 19.92 30.01 -5.62
N SER A 144 19.40 28.96 -6.26
CA SER A 144 20.20 27.75 -6.56
C SER A 144 21.38 28.07 -7.48
N LYS A 145 21.22 28.95 -8.49
CA LYS A 145 22.32 29.41 -9.35
C LYS A 145 23.43 30.12 -8.57
N ARG A 146 23.07 30.96 -7.59
CA ARG A 146 24.04 31.63 -6.72
C ARG A 146 24.80 30.62 -5.86
N ALA A 147 24.09 29.65 -5.27
CA ALA A 147 24.70 28.60 -4.48
C ALA A 147 25.69 27.75 -5.29
N VAL A 148 25.33 27.36 -6.53
CA VAL A 148 26.25 26.67 -7.45
C VAL A 148 27.48 27.53 -7.78
N SER A 149 27.30 28.84 -7.96
CA SER A 149 28.43 29.75 -8.21
C SER A 149 29.40 29.79 -7.02
N LYS A 150 28.89 29.75 -5.78
CA LYS A 150 29.72 29.63 -4.56
C LYS A 150 30.49 28.29 -4.56
N VAL A 151 29.87 27.19 -4.97
CA VAL A 151 30.54 25.86 -5.05
C VAL A 151 31.71 25.91 -6.04
N VAL A 152 31.51 26.51 -7.21
CA VAL A 152 32.58 26.65 -8.21
C VAL A 152 33.74 27.47 -7.66
N GLN A 153 33.47 28.59 -6.97
CA GLN A 153 34.52 29.39 -6.34
C GLN A 153 35.28 28.62 -5.25
N ALA A 154 34.58 27.82 -4.44
CA ALA A 154 35.22 26.97 -3.44
C ALA A 154 36.13 25.91 -4.09
N PHE A 155 35.68 25.32 -5.20
CA PHE A 155 36.49 24.38 -5.98
C PHE A 155 37.76 25.03 -6.57
N ASP A 156 37.64 26.22 -7.14
CA ASP A 156 38.79 26.95 -7.70
C ASP A 156 39.84 27.26 -6.62
N ARG A 157 39.39 27.72 -5.43
CA ARG A 157 40.28 27.96 -4.27
C ARG A 157 40.97 26.68 -3.82
N LEU A 158 40.23 25.57 -3.74
CA LEU A 158 40.78 24.27 -3.36
C LEU A 158 41.81 23.79 -4.39
N SER A 159 41.54 23.96 -5.69
CA SER A 159 42.47 23.59 -6.76
C SER A 159 43.77 24.39 -6.67
N GLN A 160 43.67 25.71 -6.47
CA GLN A 160 44.85 26.58 -6.31
C GLN A 160 45.67 26.19 -5.07
N ARG A 161 45.01 25.86 -3.95
CA ARG A 161 45.68 25.36 -2.74
C ARG A 161 46.42 24.06 -3.02
N ASN A 162 45.78 23.11 -3.69
CA ASN A 162 46.37 21.82 -4.03
C ASN A 162 47.57 21.97 -4.97
N GLU A 163 47.51 22.90 -5.93
CA GLU A 163 48.64 23.24 -6.80
C GLU A 163 49.82 23.80 -5.99
N LYS A 164 49.57 24.75 -5.08
CA LYS A 164 50.60 25.28 -4.17
C LYS A 164 51.24 24.20 -3.29
N ILE A 165 50.43 23.33 -2.69
CA ILE A 165 50.93 22.19 -1.89
C ILE A 165 51.77 21.26 -2.76
N THR A 166 51.33 20.99 -3.99
CA THR A 166 52.07 20.13 -4.94
C THR A 166 53.43 20.73 -5.29
N LEU A 167 53.50 22.03 -5.53
CA LEU A 167 54.77 22.73 -5.77
C LEU A 167 55.67 22.70 -4.54
N ALA A 168 55.11 22.91 -3.34
CA ALA A 168 55.86 22.85 -2.09
C ALA A 168 56.44 21.46 -1.81
N LEU A 169 55.68 20.40 -2.07
CA LEU A 169 56.15 19.02 -1.94
C LEU A 169 57.25 18.66 -2.95
N LYS A 170 57.31 19.33 -4.09
CA LYS A 170 58.37 19.16 -5.10
C LYS A 170 59.63 20.02 -4.80
N GLY A 171 59.58 20.91 -3.81
CA GLY A 171 60.63 21.91 -3.58
C GLY A 171 60.69 22.99 -4.67
N GLU A 172 59.61 23.14 -5.44
CA GLU A 172 59.49 24.12 -6.54
C GLU A 172 58.77 25.41 -6.07
N PHE A 173 58.41 25.48 -4.78
CA PHE A 173 57.71 26.62 -4.19
C PHE A 173 58.70 27.51 -3.42
N ASP A 174 58.89 28.73 -3.89
CA ASP A 174 59.69 29.82 -3.26
C ASP A 174 61.16 29.49 -2.93
N GLY A 175 61.74 28.46 -3.56
CA GLY A 175 63.16 28.12 -3.41
C GLY A 175 63.53 27.38 -2.13
N GLU A 176 62.53 26.90 -1.37
CA GLU A 176 62.78 26.07 -0.18
C GLU A 176 63.06 24.60 -0.57
N GLU A 177 63.98 23.95 0.15
CA GLU A 177 64.24 22.51 0.00
C GLU A 177 62.97 21.71 0.30
N ALA A 178 62.71 20.69 -0.52
CA ALA A 178 61.54 19.84 -0.38
C ALA A 178 61.44 19.27 1.06
N PRO A 179 60.27 19.36 1.72
CA PRO A 179 60.11 18.87 3.08
C PRO A 179 60.44 17.38 3.20
N ASN A 180 60.97 16.94 4.36
CA ASN A 180 61.17 15.52 4.64
C ASN A 180 59.82 14.83 4.89
N ILE A 181 59.15 14.48 3.80
CA ILE A 181 57.80 13.91 3.71
C ILE A 181 57.67 12.61 4.50
N ASP A 182 58.74 11.82 4.64
CA ASP A 182 58.69 10.52 5.32
C ASP A 182 58.33 10.65 6.81
N GLU A 183 58.86 11.66 7.50
CA GLU A 183 58.57 11.88 8.92
C GLU A 183 57.17 12.45 9.16
N VAL A 184 56.72 13.37 8.30
CA VAL A 184 55.37 13.94 8.35
C VAL A 184 54.31 12.89 8.04
N VAL A 185 54.55 12.07 7.00
CA VAL A 185 53.67 10.95 6.64
C VAL A 185 53.61 9.93 7.78
N ARG A 186 54.75 9.60 8.41
CA ARG A 186 54.77 8.66 9.54
C ARG A 186 53.96 9.17 10.74
N ARG A 187 54.06 10.47 11.07
CA ARG A 187 53.27 11.10 12.13
C ARG A 187 51.77 11.11 11.82
N ALA A 188 51.40 11.56 10.62
CA ALA A 188 50.00 11.56 10.17
C ALA A 188 49.40 10.15 10.14
N ASN A 189 50.16 9.14 9.73
CA ASN A 189 49.71 7.75 9.72
C ASN A 189 49.48 7.22 11.15
N ALA A 190 50.30 7.62 12.12
CA ALA A 190 50.09 7.28 13.53
C ALA A 190 48.81 7.94 14.10
N GLU A 191 48.57 9.21 13.78
CA GLU A 191 47.36 9.95 14.19
C GLU A 191 46.10 9.35 13.56
N ILE A 192 46.12 9.06 12.26
CA ILE A 192 45.00 8.40 11.54
C ILE A 192 44.73 7.01 12.13
N GLN A 193 45.76 6.23 12.46
CA GLN A 193 45.57 4.94 13.11
C GLN A 193 44.95 5.06 14.50
N MET A 194 45.33 6.08 15.28
CA MET A 194 44.73 6.34 16.59
C MET A 194 43.25 6.72 16.45
N GLU A 195 42.93 7.63 15.53
CA GLU A 195 41.55 8.05 15.29
C GLU A 195 40.69 6.91 14.75
N ASN A 196 41.24 6.06 13.87
CA ASN A 196 40.53 4.88 13.38
C ASN A 196 40.20 3.90 14.51
N ARG A 197 41.11 3.70 15.47
CA ARG A 197 40.83 2.91 16.68
C ARG A 197 39.74 3.55 17.54
N ASN A 198 39.77 4.87 17.73
CA ASN A 198 38.73 5.59 18.47
C ASN A 198 37.36 5.46 17.80
N LEU A 199 37.29 5.66 16.48
CA LEU A 199 36.07 5.53 15.69
C LEU A 199 35.52 4.10 15.74
N GLN A 200 36.39 3.09 15.64
CA GLN A 200 35.99 1.69 15.81
C GLN A 200 35.39 1.44 17.20
N ALA A 201 36.00 1.97 18.26
CA ALA A 201 35.48 1.82 19.63
C ALA A 201 34.10 2.49 19.79
N ILE A 202 33.94 3.72 19.28
CA ILE A 202 32.66 4.43 19.30
C ILE A 202 31.59 3.69 18.47
N ASN A 203 31.97 3.16 17.31
CA ASN A 203 31.07 2.41 16.43
C ASN A 203 30.56 1.14 17.12
N ILE A 204 31.45 0.39 17.79
CA ILE A 204 31.08 -0.78 18.59
C ILE A 204 30.10 -0.40 19.71
N GLN A 205 30.40 0.67 20.47
CA GLN A 205 29.52 1.14 21.54
C GLN A 205 28.13 1.57 21.03
N LEU A 206 28.08 2.22 19.86
CA LEU A 206 26.84 2.61 19.21
C LEU A 206 26.02 1.39 18.78
N HIS A 207 26.68 0.36 18.22
CA HIS A 207 26.01 -0.88 17.85
C HIS A 207 25.44 -1.62 19.07
N GLU A 208 26.17 -1.65 20.18
CA GLU A 208 25.69 -2.24 21.43
C GLU A 208 24.48 -1.47 21.98
N LYS A 209 24.53 -0.14 22.00
CA LYS A 209 23.39 0.70 22.39
C LYS A 209 22.19 0.50 21.48
N TYR A 210 22.41 0.47 20.17
CA TYR A 210 21.35 0.23 19.19
C TYR A 210 20.69 -1.13 19.42
N HIS A 211 21.48 -2.19 19.62
CA HIS A 211 20.96 -3.52 19.92
C HIS A 211 20.12 -3.52 21.20
N THR A 212 20.62 -2.88 22.26
CA THR A 212 19.89 -2.74 23.54
C THR A 212 18.55 -2.03 23.36
N ILE A 213 18.53 -0.92 22.60
CA ILE A 213 17.30 -0.16 22.33
C ILE A 213 16.35 -1.00 21.48
N SER A 214 16.86 -1.72 20.47
CA SER A 214 16.05 -2.58 19.61
C SER A 214 15.36 -3.70 20.39
N LEU A 215 16.03 -4.30 21.37
CA LEU A 215 15.43 -5.30 22.25
C LEU A 215 14.31 -4.70 23.10
N LYS A 216 14.56 -3.55 23.74
CA LYS A 216 13.54 -2.83 24.52
C LYS A 216 12.32 -2.44 23.67
N MET A 217 12.54 -2.04 22.43
CA MET A 217 11.46 -1.72 21.50
C MET A 217 10.59 -2.95 21.21
N SER A 218 11.22 -4.12 21.02
CA SER A 218 10.49 -5.38 20.84
C SER A 218 9.66 -5.75 22.07
N GLU A 219 10.22 -5.62 23.27
CA GLU A 219 9.51 -5.90 24.53
C GLU A 219 8.29 -4.99 24.72
N LEU A 220 8.43 -3.70 24.41
CA LEU A 220 7.32 -2.75 24.44
C LEU A 220 6.27 -3.08 23.38
N GLN A 221 6.68 -3.50 22.19
CA GLN A 221 5.77 -3.91 21.12
C GLN A 221 4.95 -5.15 21.51
N ASP A 222 5.57 -6.13 22.14
CA ASP A 222 4.88 -7.33 22.66
C ASP A 222 3.87 -6.95 23.75
N THR A 223 4.25 -6.02 24.63
CA THR A 223 3.37 -5.49 25.68
C THR A 223 2.15 -4.79 25.08
N ILE A 224 2.34 -3.93 24.07
CA ILE A 224 1.25 -3.25 23.36
C ILE A 224 0.32 -4.28 22.71
N THR A 225 0.88 -5.26 22.01
CA THR A 225 0.11 -6.32 21.35
C THR A 225 -0.73 -7.13 22.34
N GLY A 226 -0.17 -7.43 23.52
CA GLY A 226 -0.92 -8.08 24.61
C GLY A 226 -2.06 -7.20 25.16
N LYS A 227 -1.83 -5.89 25.31
CA LYS A 227 -2.88 -4.95 25.74
C LYS A 227 -3.98 -4.77 24.70
N ASP A 228 -3.63 -4.75 23.42
CA ASP A 228 -4.60 -4.66 22.31
C ASP A 228 -5.48 -5.91 22.25
N THR A 229 -4.89 -7.09 22.44
CA THR A 229 -5.62 -8.36 22.51
C THR A 229 -6.60 -8.37 23.68
N LEU A 230 -6.14 -7.98 24.88
CA LEU A 230 -7.02 -7.87 26.05
C LEU A 230 -8.14 -6.84 25.83
N ALA A 231 -7.84 -5.71 25.18
CA ALA A 231 -8.85 -4.70 24.87
C ALA A 231 -9.89 -5.19 23.86
N ALA A 232 -9.53 -6.11 22.95
CA ALA A 232 -10.47 -6.76 22.05
C ALA A 232 -11.34 -7.78 22.80
N GLU A 233 -10.77 -8.58 23.70
CA GLU A 233 -11.51 -9.52 24.55
C GLU A 233 -12.54 -8.81 25.44
N LEU A 234 -12.13 -7.72 26.10
CA LEU A 234 -13.04 -6.92 26.92
C LEU A 234 -14.16 -6.27 26.10
N ARG A 235 -13.87 -5.83 24.87
CA ARG A 235 -14.90 -5.32 23.95
C ARG A 235 -15.93 -6.40 23.60
N ASN A 236 -15.48 -7.61 23.28
CA ASN A 236 -16.38 -8.73 23.01
C ASN A 236 -17.25 -9.07 24.23
N GLN A 237 -16.68 -9.05 25.44
CA GLN A 237 -17.45 -9.27 26.68
C GLN A 237 -18.51 -8.19 26.91
N VAL A 238 -18.18 -6.91 26.60
CA VAL A 238 -19.16 -5.82 26.67
C VAL A 238 -20.30 -6.05 25.70
N ASP A 239 -20.00 -6.46 24.46
CA ASP A 239 -21.02 -6.74 23.45
C ASP A 239 -21.94 -7.90 23.86
N ASP A 240 -21.38 -8.99 24.41
CA ASP A 240 -22.14 -10.14 24.93
C ASP A 240 -23.07 -9.72 26.08
N LEU A 241 -22.56 -8.94 27.04
CA LEU A 241 -23.35 -8.45 28.16
C LEU A 241 -24.44 -7.47 27.71
N GLN A 242 -24.16 -6.62 26.73
CA GLN A 242 -25.16 -5.73 26.13
C GLN A 242 -26.27 -6.53 25.45
N TYR A 243 -25.93 -7.61 24.75
CA TYR A 243 -26.92 -8.49 24.14
C TYR A 243 -27.84 -9.14 25.18
N GLU A 244 -27.28 -9.72 26.25
CA GLU A 244 -28.08 -10.31 27.34
C GLU A 244 -28.93 -9.25 28.07
N LEU A 245 -28.41 -8.05 28.30
CA LEU A 245 -29.17 -6.95 28.89
C LEU A 245 -30.38 -6.58 28.03
N ASN A 246 -30.19 -6.44 26.71
CA ASN A 246 -31.27 -6.10 25.78
C ASN A 246 -32.33 -7.20 25.70
N LYS A 247 -31.90 -8.46 25.75
CA LYS A 247 -32.78 -9.63 25.81
C LYS A 247 -33.65 -9.64 27.07
N VAL A 248 -33.07 -9.34 28.24
CA VAL A 248 -33.82 -9.22 29.49
C VAL A 248 -34.78 -8.02 29.46
N ARG A 249 -34.35 -6.87 28.94
CA ARG A 249 -35.21 -5.69 28.75
C ARG A 249 -36.43 -6.01 27.88
N ALA A 250 -36.22 -6.62 26.71
CA ALA A 250 -37.32 -7.01 25.82
C ALA A 250 -38.28 -8.02 26.48
N ARG A 251 -37.79 -8.89 27.37
CA ARG A 251 -38.67 -9.77 28.16
C ARG A 251 -39.48 -8.98 29.19
N ASN A 252 -38.86 -7.99 29.84
CA ASN A 252 -39.54 -7.14 30.80
C ASN A 252 -40.62 -6.29 30.13
N ASP A 253 -40.34 -5.69 28.97
CA ASP A 253 -41.31 -4.91 28.18
C ASP A 253 -42.55 -5.74 27.83
N LYS A 254 -42.37 -7.01 27.48
CA LYS A 254 -43.48 -7.95 27.22
C LYS A 254 -44.32 -8.21 28.48
N LEU A 255 -43.67 -8.39 29.63
CA LEU A 255 -44.36 -8.61 30.90
C LEU A 255 -45.12 -7.35 31.34
N GLU A 256 -44.53 -6.16 31.16
CA GLU A 256 -45.20 -4.88 31.41
C GLU A 256 -46.42 -4.69 30.51
N HIS A 257 -46.31 -5.04 29.22
CA HIS A 257 -47.44 -5.01 28.30
C HIS A 257 -48.57 -5.95 28.74
N HIS A 258 -48.24 -7.21 29.06
CA HIS A 258 -49.24 -8.17 29.57
C HIS A 258 -49.87 -7.74 30.89
N LEU A 259 -49.10 -7.11 31.78
CA LEU A 259 -49.63 -6.55 33.02
C LEU A 259 -50.60 -5.39 32.72
N GLY A 260 -50.26 -4.51 31.78
CA GLY A 260 -51.15 -3.45 31.30
C GLY A 260 -52.46 -4.00 30.75
N GLU A 261 -52.41 -4.99 29.87
CA GLU A 261 -53.60 -5.67 29.33
C GLU A 261 -54.45 -6.32 30.44
N ALA A 262 -53.81 -6.95 31.42
CA ALA A 262 -54.51 -7.56 32.56
C ALA A 262 -55.20 -6.52 33.44
N ILE A 263 -54.56 -5.37 33.67
CA ILE A 263 -55.14 -4.23 34.41
C ILE A 263 -56.34 -3.66 33.63
N GLU A 264 -56.24 -3.48 32.32
CA GLU A 264 -57.36 -3.00 31.49
C GLU A 264 -58.54 -3.99 31.50
N LYS A 265 -58.26 -5.29 31.37
CA LYS A 265 -59.29 -6.34 31.50
C LYS A 265 -59.93 -6.32 32.88
N LEU A 266 -59.15 -6.13 33.96
CA LEU A 266 -59.69 -6.00 35.33
C LEU A 266 -60.57 -4.75 35.47
N LYS A 267 -60.17 -3.62 34.92
CA LYS A 267 -60.99 -2.40 34.90
C LYS A 267 -62.28 -2.61 34.11
N ALA A 268 -62.21 -3.25 32.95
CA ALA A 268 -63.38 -3.61 32.15
C ALA A 268 -64.29 -4.59 32.90
N PHE A 269 -63.73 -5.60 33.57
CA PHE A 269 -64.48 -6.55 34.39
C PHE A 269 -65.08 -5.89 35.63
N GLN A 270 -64.41 -4.93 36.27
CA GLN A 270 -65.00 -4.13 37.36
C GLN A 270 -66.10 -3.18 36.87
N GLN A 271 -66.01 -2.70 35.63
CA GLN A 271 -67.09 -1.95 34.98
C GLN A 271 -68.28 -2.84 34.57
N ILE A 272 -68.05 -4.12 34.26
CA ILE A 272 -69.07 -5.08 33.79
C ILE A 272 -69.62 -5.95 34.94
N HIS A 273 -68.86 -6.18 36.00
CA HIS A 273 -69.18 -6.98 37.21
C HIS A 273 -69.02 -6.15 38.49
N GLY A 274 -69.40 -4.86 38.42
CA GLY A 274 -69.98 -4.17 39.57
C GLY A 274 -71.27 -4.84 40.10
N THR A 275 -71.67 -5.98 39.52
CA THR A 275 -72.72 -6.89 39.96
C THR A 275 -72.32 -8.36 39.69
N ASP A 276 -72.08 -9.10 40.78
CA ASP A 276 -72.29 -10.56 41.01
C ASP A 276 -71.27 -11.68 40.62
N GLU A 277 -71.44 -12.79 41.36
CA GLU A 277 -70.53 -13.88 41.82
C GLU A 277 -70.19 -15.09 40.89
N LYS A 278 -69.11 -15.83 41.27
CA LYS A 278 -68.82 -17.31 41.30
C LYS A 278 -68.86 -18.24 40.04
N GLY A 279 -67.88 -19.16 39.95
CA GLY A 279 -68.08 -20.55 39.42
C GLY A 279 -66.91 -21.24 38.67
N SER A 280 -66.65 -22.53 38.93
CA SER A 280 -65.50 -23.39 38.51
C SER A 280 -65.92 -24.57 37.59
N ASN A 281 -65.04 -25.11 36.70
CA ASN A 281 -64.84 -26.58 36.46
C ASN A 281 -63.85 -27.01 35.33
N LYS A 282 -63.29 -28.24 35.45
CA LYS A 282 -62.38 -29.01 34.55
C LYS A 282 -63.02 -30.36 34.10
N PRO A 283 -62.50 -31.04 33.03
CA PRO A 283 -62.59 -32.51 32.90
C PRO A 283 -61.31 -33.25 32.40
N ASN A 284 -61.35 -34.59 32.42
CA ASN A 284 -60.26 -35.60 32.36
C ASN A 284 -60.63 -36.76 31.39
N THR A 285 -59.70 -37.47 30.69
CA THR A 285 -59.93 -38.82 30.05
C THR A 285 -58.62 -39.57 29.70
N LEU A 286 -58.60 -40.93 29.88
CA LEU A 286 -57.51 -41.92 29.67
C LEU A 286 -58.00 -43.15 28.87
N VAL A 287 -57.14 -43.85 28.10
CA VAL A 287 -57.28 -45.28 27.66
C VAL A 287 -55.89 -45.93 27.38
N ALA A 288 -55.64 -47.20 27.77
CA ALA A 288 -54.42 -47.98 27.42
C ALA A 288 -54.67 -49.52 27.31
N SER A 289 -53.89 -50.24 26.48
CA SER A 289 -53.95 -51.70 26.20
C SER A 289 -52.72 -52.48 26.72
N SER A 290 -52.88 -53.77 27.10
CA SER A 290 -51.92 -54.56 27.92
C SER A 290 -50.97 -55.52 27.15
N VAL A 291 -49.66 -55.44 27.45
CA VAL A 291 -48.58 -56.41 27.14
C VAL A 291 -48.23 -57.19 28.43
N SER A 292 -47.76 -58.45 28.35
CA SER A 292 -47.38 -59.24 29.54
C SER A 292 -46.22 -58.59 30.31
N GLN A 293 -46.45 -58.31 31.59
CA GLN A 293 -45.64 -57.42 32.42
C GLN A 293 -44.14 -57.74 32.45
N THR A 294 -43.76 -59.01 32.49
CA THR A 294 -42.35 -59.44 32.53
C THR A 294 -41.60 -59.14 31.22
N LYS A 295 -42.24 -59.37 30.06
CA LYS A 295 -41.64 -59.02 28.75
C LYS A 295 -41.56 -57.52 28.54
N LEU A 296 -42.51 -56.77 29.13
CA LEU A 296 -42.48 -55.31 29.11
C LEU A 296 -41.27 -54.79 29.89
N GLU A 297 -41.00 -55.38 31.06
CA GLU A 297 -39.86 -55.04 31.91
C GLU A 297 -38.51 -55.41 31.25
N ASP A 298 -38.40 -56.59 30.63
CA ASP A 298 -37.18 -56.98 29.89
C ASP A 298 -36.92 -56.08 28.67
N LEU A 299 -37.97 -55.77 27.89
CA LEU A 299 -37.86 -54.82 26.76
C LEU A 299 -37.52 -53.40 27.23
N GLN A 300 -38.03 -52.97 28.39
CA GLN A 300 -37.66 -51.69 28.99
C GLN A 300 -36.19 -51.66 29.42
N ARG A 301 -35.66 -52.77 29.96
CA ARG A 301 -34.24 -52.88 30.32
C ARG A 301 -33.34 -52.83 29.08
N GLU A 302 -33.65 -53.60 28.03
CA GLU A 302 -32.88 -53.56 26.77
C GLU A 302 -32.95 -52.18 26.09
N LEU A 303 -34.10 -51.51 26.17
CA LEU A 303 -34.26 -50.14 25.67
C LEU A 303 -33.36 -49.16 26.44
N GLU A 304 -33.27 -49.29 27.76
CA GLU A 304 -32.43 -48.41 28.58
C GLU A 304 -30.94 -48.68 28.36
N GLU A 305 -30.52 -49.95 28.25
CA GLU A 305 -29.13 -50.32 27.93
C GLU A 305 -28.70 -49.80 26.54
N THR A 306 -29.57 -49.91 25.53
CA THR A 306 -29.28 -49.39 24.19
C THR A 306 -29.26 -47.86 24.16
N ARG A 307 -30.11 -47.20 24.96
CA ARG A 307 -30.12 -45.74 25.14
C ARG A 307 -28.85 -45.24 25.81
N GLU A 308 -28.39 -45.93 26.86
CA GLU A 308 -27.15 -45.60 27.57
C GLU A 308 -25.93 -45.80 26.66
N LEU A 309 -25.87 -46.90 25.90
CA LEU A 309 -24.80 -47.15 24.94
C LEU A 309 -24.76 -46.09 23.82
N ALA A 310 -25.92 -45.66 23.32
CA ALA A 310 -26.01 -44.59 22.32
C ALA A 310 -25.51 -43.25 22.88
N ASN A 311 -25.85 -42.92 24.13
CA ASN A 311 -25.34 -41.72 24.80
C ASN A 311 -23.82 -41.78 25.02
N ASN A 312 -23.28 -42.93 25.43
CA ASN A 312 -21.84 -43.11 25.61
C ASN A 312 -21.07 -42.93 24.28
N ARG A 313 -21.58 -43.51 23.18
CA ARG A 313 -21.01 -43.31 21.84
C ARG A 313 -21.08 -41.85 21.37
N LEU A 314 -22.16 -41.15 21.69
CA LEU A 314 -22.31 -39.73 21.34
C LEU A 314 -21.29 -38.87 22.10
N GLN A 315 -21.11 -39.11 23.40
CA GLN A 315 -20.10 -38.41 24.21
C GLN A 315 -18.68 -38.72 23.74
N GLU A 316 -18.40 -39.95 23.34
CA GLU A 316 -17.10 -40.34 22.78
C GLU A 316 -16.83 -39.62 21.44
N LEU A 317 -17.83 -39.54 20.56
CA LEU A 317 -17.75 -38.78 19.31
C LEU A 317 -17.52 -37.29 19.55
N ASP A 318 -18.21 -36.68 20.51
CA ASP A 318 -18.02 -35.28 20.86
C ASP A 318 -16.60 -35.01 21.39
N LYS A 319 -16.07 -35.93 22.20
CA LYS A 319 -14.70 -35.87 22.70
C LYS A 319 -13.67 -36.00 21.56
N LEU A 320 -13.88 -36.94 20.64
CA LEU A 320 -13.01 -37.12 19.47
C LEU A 320 -13.05 -35.90 18.54
N HIS A 321 -14.23 -35.34 18.31
CA HIS A 321 -14.40 -34.11 17.54
C HIS A 321 -13.67 -32.92 18.19
N GLN A 322 -13.73 -32.81 19.52
CA GLN A 322 -12.99 -31.78 20.24
C GLN A 322 -11.48 -31.96 20.08
N GLN A 323 -10.97 -33.17 20.28
CA GLN A 323 -9.55 -33.49 20.08
C GLN A 323 -9.07 -33.19 18.66
N HIS A 324 -9.87 -33.52 17.65
CA HIS A 324 -9.54 -33.21 16.25
C HIS A 324 -9.48 -31.70 15.99
N ARG A 325 -10.42 -30.92 16.56
CA ARG A 325 -10.39 -29.45 16.46
C ARG A 325 -9.14 -28.86 17.11
N ASP A 326 -8.75 -29.37 18.28
CA ASP A 326 -7.58 -28.86 18.99
C ASP A 326 -6.28 -29.24 18.27
N ALA A 327 -6.18 -30.45 17.71
CA ALA A 327 -5.07 -30.86 16.86
C ALA A 327 -4.96 -30.00 15.58
N LEU A 328 -6.08 -29.64 14.94
CA LEU A 328 -6.07 -28.74 13.79
C LEU A 328 -5.53 -27.34 14.14
N LYS A 329 -5.92 -26.78 15.30
CA LYS A 329 -5.38 -25.51 15.77
C LYS A 329 -3.87 -25.58 16.00
N GLU A 330 -3.39 -26.69 16.57
CA GLU A 330 -1.97 -26.89 16.80
C GLU A 330 -1.18 -27.03 15.49
N VAL A 331 -1.73 -27.70 14.49
CA VAL A 331 -1.16 -27.77 13.14
C VAL A 331 -1.09 -26.39 12.48
N GLU A 332 -2.15 -25.57 12.58
CA GLU A 332 -2.12 -24.20 12.04
C GLU A 332 -1.08 -23.33 12.74
N LYS A 333 -0.97 -23.44 14.07
CA LYS A 333 0.05 -22.75 14.85
C LYS A 333 1.47 -23.15 14.42
N LEU A 334 1.75 -24.45 14.36
CA LEU A 334 3.06 -24.96 13.92
C LEU A 334 3.40 -24.51 12.49
N LYS A 335 2.40 -24.44 11.60
CA LYS A 335 2.60 -23.92 10.24
C LYS A 335 2.97 -22.43 10.24
N MET A 336 2.34 -21.62 11.08
CA MET A 336 2.70 -20.20 11.25
C MET A 336 4.12 -20.05 11.80
N ASP A 337 4.48 -20.84 12.82
CA ASP A 337 5.80 -20.82 13.45
C ASP A 337 6.90 -21.22 12.45
N VAL A 338 6.68 -22.28 11.66
CA VAL A 338 7.60 -22.70 10.59
C VAL A 338 7.74 -21.61 9.52
N SER A 339 6.64 -20.96 9.12
CA SER A 339 6.70 -19.90 8.11
C SER A 339 7.46 -18.66 8.61
N SER A 340 7.36 -18.35 9.90
CA SER A 340 8.14 -17.30 10.55
C SER A 340 9.62 -17.66 10.59
N LEU A 341 9.97 -18.88 11.02
CA LEU A 341 11.34 -19.39 11.06
C LEU A 341 12.01 -19.38 9.68
N VAL A 342 11.30 -19.80 8.63
CA VAL A 342 11.79 -19.75 7.24
C VAL A 342 12.05 -18.31 6.79
N SER A 343 11.18 -17.37 7.17
CA SER A 343 11.35 -15.95 6.84
C SER A 343 12.56 -15.34 7.55
N ILE A 344 12.76 -15.66 8.83
CA ILE A 344 13.93 -15.25 9.62
C ILE A 344 15.21 -15.84 9.03
N HIS A 345 15.20 -17.14 8.70
CA HIS A 345 16.36 -17.81 8.09
C HIS A 345 16.72 -17.17 6.74
N MET A 346 15.74 -16.95 5.86
CA MET A 346 15.96 -16.25 4.58
C MET A 346 16.53 -14.85 4.80
N PHE A 347 16.00 -14.09 5.76
CA PHE A 347 16.50 -12.75 6.06
C PHE A 347 17.96 -12.77 6.56
N VAL A 348 18.29 -13.68 7.49
CA VAL A 348 19.64 -13.82 8.04
C VAL A 348 20.64 -14.26 6.96
N VAL A 349 20.31 -15.28 6.18
CA VAL A 349 21.19 -15.78 5.09
C VAL A 349 21.42 -14.69 4.06
N THR A 350 20.36 -14.05 3.57
CA THR A 350 20.48 -12.97 2.57
C THR A 350 21.27 -11.78 3.12
N SER A 351 21.06 -11.41 4.39
CA SER A 351 21.78 -10.31 5.04
C SER A 351 23.28 -10.59 5.22
N VAL A 352 23.63 -11.82 5.59
CA VAL A 352 25.04 -12.24 5.76
C VAL A 352 25.74 -12.33 4.39
N GLU A 353 25.12 -12.95 3.40
CA GLU A 353 25.67 -13.06 2.04
C GLU A 353 25.86 -11.69 1.40
N CYS A 354 24.87 -10.79 1.48
CA CYS A 354 24.98 -9.43 0.95
C CYS A 354 26.06 -8.60 1.66
N LYS A 355 26.22 -8.75 2.98
CA LYS A 355 27.29 -8.07 3.72
C LYS A 355 28.66 -8.58 3.31
N LEU A 356 28.84 -9.90 3.21
CA LEU A 356 30.10 -10.51 2.80
C LEU A 356 30.48 -10.10 1.37
N MET A 357 29.51 -10.06 0.46
CA MET A 357 29.69 -9.55 -0.92
C MET A 357 30.06 -8.07 -0.92
N SER A 358 29.38 -7.22 -0.14
CA SER A 358 29.67 -5.80 -0.06
C SER A 358 31.08 -5.52 0.47
N TYR A 359 31.51 -6.24 1.52
CA TYR A 359 32.89 -6.15 2.02
C TYR A 359 33.92 -6.60 0.98
N ALA A 360 33.67 -7.71 0.29
CA ALA A 360 34.56 -8.19 -0.77
C ALA A 360 34.65 -7.19 -1.94
N ILE A 361 33.51 -6.65 -2.38
CA ILE A 361 33.45 -5.63 -3.45
C ILE A 361 34.20 -4.37 -3.03
N ASN A 362 34.00 -3.86 -1.81
CA ASN A 362 34.69 -2.66 -1.33
C ASN A 362 36.21 -2.85 -1.26
N ILE A 363 36.67 -4.02 -0.80
CA ILE A 363 38.11 -4.35 -0.77
C ILE A 363 38.67 -4.43 -2.20
N LEU A 364 37.98 -5.11 -3.12
CA LEU A 364 38.35 -5.17 -4.54
C LEU A 364 38.38 -3.78 -5.18
N MET A 365 37.42 -2.92 -4.84
CA MET A 365 37.33 -1.57 -5.39
C MET A 365 38.47 -0.68 -4.87
N LEU A 366 38.85 -0.78 -3.60
CA LEU A 366 40.01 -0.10 -3.01
C LEU A 366 41.31 -0.56 -3.67
N TYR A 367 41.50 -1.86 -3.86
CA TYR A 367 42.65 -2.40 -4.60
C TYR A 367 42.68 -1.91 -6.04
N LEU A 368 41.53 -1.89 -6.72
CA LEU A 368 41.42 -1.41 -8.09
C LEU A 368 41.72 0.09 -8.20
N LEU A 369 41.24 0.92 -7.27
CA LEU A 369 41.51 2.36 -7.23
C LEU A 369 43.00 2.65 -6.96
N LEU A 370 43.63 1.87 -6.09
CA LEU A 370 45.06 1.94 -5.82
C LEU A 370 45.87 1.55 -7.07
N LEU A 371 45.47 0.45 -7.73
CA LEU A 371 46.10 -0.03 -8.97
C LEU A 371 45.96 0.98 -10.10
N ILE A 372 44.75 1.53 -10.31
CA ILE A 372 44.46 2.57 -11.31
C ILE A 372 45.29 3.81 -11.03
N SER A 373 45.40 4.25 -9.77
CA SER A 373 46.21 5.42 -9.41
C SER A 373 47.70 5.20 -9.72
N CYS A 374 48.21 3.98 -9.49
CA CYS A 374 49.58 3.61 -9.81
C CYS A 374 49.82 3.53 -11.33
N ILE A 375 48.87 2.95 -12.08
CA ILE A 375 48.92 2.84 -13.54
C ILE A 375 48.81 4.22 -14.21
N ARG A 376 48.02 5.15 -13.66
CA ARG A 376 47.85 6.51 -14.21
C ARG A 376 49.12 7.35 -14.23
N GLN A 377 50.15 6.95 -13.49
CA GLN A 377 51.45 7.61 -13.45
C GLN A 377 52.39 7.11 -14.57
N LEU A 378 52.00 6.08 -15.33
CA LEU A 378 52.77 5.50 -16.42
C LEU A 378 52.22 5.93 -17.80
N PRO A 379 53.08 6.14 -18.81
CA PRO A 379 52.63 6.42 -20.17
C PRO A 379 51.83 5.26 -20.77
N GLU A 380 50.73 5.57 -21.46
CA GLU A 380 49.80 4.58 -22.03
C GLU A 380 50.46 3.60 -23.00
N SER A 381 51.46 4.03 -23.76
CA SER A 381 52.23 3.18 -24.68
C SER A 381 53.00 2.06 -23.96
N VAL A 382 53.48 2.31 -22.75
CA VAL A 382 54.24 1.31 -21.96
C VAL A 382 53.30 0.26 -21.38
N ILE A 383 52.11 0.67 -20.96
CA ILE A 383 51.11 -0.21 -20.32
C ILE A 383 50.57 -1.24 -21.32
N VAL A 384 50.20 -0.80 -22.53
CA VAL A 384 49.59 -1.65 -23.56
C VAL A 384 50.57 -2.69 -24.13
N GLU A 385 51.87 -2.42 -24.04
CA GLU A 385 52.89 -3.38 -24.48
C GLU A 385 53.15 -4.50 -23.49
N THR A 386 52.83 -4.32 -22.20
CA THR A 386 53.04 -5.31 -21.15
C THR A 386 52.27 -6.62 -21.38
N THR A 387 52.90 -7.73 -20.98
CA THR A 387 52.29 -9.07 -21.03
C THR A 387 51.07 -9.18 -20.11
N GLU A 388 51.11 -8.48 -18.98
CA GLU A 388 50.09 -8.42 -17.95
C GLU A 388 48.82 -7.76 -18.50
N TYR A 389 48.94 -6.62 -19.19
CA TYR A 389 47.81 -5.94 -19.81
C TYR A 389 47.14 -6.80 -20.90
N LYS A 390 47.93 -7.43 -21.78
CA LYS A 390 47.41 -8.33 -22.83
C LYS A 390 46.71 -9.56 -22.24
N CYS A 391 47.27 -10.12 -21.17
CA CYS A 391 46.65 -11.24 -20.45
C CYS A 391 45.34 -10.81 -19.77
N LEU A 392 45.33 -9.66 -19.11
CA LEU A 392 44.14 -9.10 -18.46
C LEU A 392 43.05 -8.74 -19.47
N GLN A 393 43.42 -8.19 -20.63
CA GLN A 393 42.50 -7.91 -21.73
C GLN A 393 41.86 -9.20 -22.25
N SER A 394 42.64 -10.27 -22.43
CA SER A 394 42.11 -11.58 -22.81
C SER A 394 41.17 -12.14 -21.75
N GLN A 395 41.54 -12.08 -20.46
CA GLN A 395 40.70 -12.55 -19.36
C GLN A 395 39.40 -11.76 -19.24
N PHE A 396 39.45 -10.43 -19.39
CA PHE A 396 38.28 -9.57 -19.39
C PHE A 396 37.34 -9.90 -20.55
N SER A 397 37.87 -10.18 -21.73
CA SER A 397 37.08 -10.63 -22.88
C SER A 397 36.33 -11.94 -22.60
N VAL A 398 36.98 -12.91 -21.94
CA VAL A 398 36.35 -14.18 -21.54
C VAL A 398 35.24 -13.92 -20.51
N LEU A 399 35.54 -13.21 -19.42
CA LEU A 399 34.58 -12.89 -18.36
C LEU A 399 33.38 -12.07 -18.86
N TYR A 400 33.61 -11.15 -19.78
CA TYR A 400 32.54 -10.34 -20.38
C TYR A 400 31.58 -11.21 -21.20
N ASN A 401 32.12 -12.14 -21.99
CA ASN A 401 31.30 -13.09 -22.77
C ASN A 401 30.54 -14.06 -21.86
N GLU A 402 31.18 -14.58 -20.81
CA GLU A 402 30.52 -15.43 -19.81
C GLU A 402 29.40 -14.67 -19.07
N SER A 403 29.64 -13.40 -18.70
CA SER A 403 28.64 -12.54 -18.05
C SER A 403 27.43 -12.28 -18.94
N MET A 404 27.65 -12.00 -20.23
CA MET A 404 26.56 -11.87 -21.20
C MET A 404 25.77 -13.18 -21.37
N GLN A 405 26.45 -14.32 -21.35
CA GLN A 405 25.82 -15.63 -21.46
C GLN A 405 24.97 -15.96 -20.22
N LEU A 406 25.51 -15.71 -19.02
CA LEU A 406 24.77 -15.86 -17.76
C LEU A 406 23.56 -14.93 -17.68
N LYS A 407 23.71 -13.69 -18.16
CA LYS A 407 22.58 -12.75 -18.21
C LYS A 407 21.46 -13.25 -19.12
N THR A 408 21.81 -13.81 -20.27
CA THR A 408 20.84 -14.43 -21.19
C THR A 408 20.12 -15.60 -20.51
N GLN A 409 20.86 -16.50 -19.84
CA GLN A 409 20.29 -17.63 -19.11
C GLN A 409 19.36 -17.19 -17.97
N LEU A 410 19.70 -16.11 -17.25
CA LEU A 410 18.87 -15.55 -16.20
C LEU A 410 17.54 -15.01 -16.76
N ASP A 411 17.59 -14.30 -17.88
CA ASP A 411 16.39 -13.75 -18.51
C ASP A 411 15.48 -14.86 -19.06
N ASP A 412 16.05 -15.93 -19.63
CA ASP A 412 15.32 -17.13 -20.04
C ASP A 412 14.65 -17.84 -18.85
N ALA A 413 15.38 -18.02 -17.73
CA ALA A 413 14.84 -18.64 -16.52
C ALA A 413 13.69 -17.81 -15.90
N ARG A 414 13.81 -16.48 -15.92
CA ARG A 414 12.73 -15.58 -15.48
C ARG A 414 11.50 -15.70 -16.36
N GLN A 415 11.68 -15.80 -17.68
CA GLN A 415 10.56 -15.95 -18.61
C GLN A 415 9.87 -17.31 -18.44
N GLN A 416 10.63 -18.38 -18.20
CA GLN A 416 10.08 -19.70 -17.88
C GLN A 416 9.29 -19.69 -16.56
N LEU A 417 9.84 -19.08 -15.50
CA LEU A 417 9.15 -18.97 -14.21
C LEU A 417 7.84 -18.19 -14.33
N GLN A 418 7.85 -17.07 -15.06
CA GLN A 418 6.65 -16.27 -15.29
C GLN A 418 5.60 -17.05 -16.09
N SER A 419 6.03 -17.83 -17.07
CA SER A 419 5.15 -18.70 -17.86
C SER A 419 4.53 -19.81 -17.01
N SER A 420 5.32 -20.46 -16.16
CA SER A 420 4.85 -21.48 -15.22
C SER A 420 3.86 -20.91 -14.20
N LYS A 421 4.15 -19.74 -13.63
CA LYS A 421 3.24 -19.02 -12.74
C LYS A 421 1.88 -18.73 -13.41
N ASN A 422 1.91 -18.22 -14.64
CA ASN A 422 0.69 -17.92 -15.39
C ASN A 422 -0.09 -19.19 -15.78
N ALA A 423 0.60 -20.31 -16.03
CA ALA A 423 -0.05 -21.60 -16.27
C ALA A 423 -0.72 -22.14 -15.00
N HIS A 424 -0.03 -22.07 -13.85
CA HIS A 424 -0.60 -22.47 -12.56
C HIS A 424 -1.80 -21.62 -12.16
N LEU A 425 -1.74 -20.30 -12.35
CA LEU A 425 -2.86 -19.41 -12.05
C LEU A 425 -4.10 -19.77 -12.87
N ARG A 426 -3.95 -20.01 -14.17
CA ARG A 426 -5.04 -20.46 -15.04
C ARG A 426 -5.60 -21.82 -14.62
N HIS A 427 -4.75 -22.75 -14.17
CA HIS A 427 -5.21 -24.03 -13.65
C HIS A 427 -6.03 -23.87 -12.36
N ILE A 428 -5.64 -22.94 -11.47
CA ILE A 428 -6.40 -22.62 -10.26
C ILE A 428 -7.76 -22.03 -10.63
N GLU A 429 -7.81 -21.04 -11.52
CA GLU A 429 -9.05 -20.43 -12.01
C GLU A 429 -10.00 -21.47 -12.63
N MET A 430 -9.47 -22.41 -13.41
CA MET A 430 -10.25 -23.50 -14.00
C MET A 430 -10.81 -24.46 -12.94
N MET A 431 -10.02 -24.80 -11.91
CA MET A 431 -10.47 -25.63 -10.79
C MET A 431 -11.54 -24.94 -9.95
N GLU A 432 -11.42 -23.63 -9.73
CA GLU A 432 -12.44 -22.82 -9.04
C GLU A 432 -13.72 -22.70 -9.86
N ALA A 433 -13.62 -22.47 -11.16
CA ALA A 433 -14.78 -22.44 -12.07
C ALA A 433 -15.53 -23.77 -12.06
N LYS A 434 -14.80 -24.90 -12.09
CA LYS A 434 -15.39 -26.23 -12.01
C LYS A 434 -16.11 -26.46 -10.67
N ARG A 435 -15.53 -26.05 -9.54
CA ARG A 435 -16.20 -26.11 -8.22
C ARG A 435 -17.48 -25.26 -8.18
N ARG A 436 -17.49 -24.09 -8.82
CA ARG A 436 -18.70 -23.23 -8.89
C ARG A 436 -19.81 -23.93 -9.69
N ILE A 437 -19.47 -24.54 -10.83
CA ILE A 437 -20.43 -25.29 -11.67
C ILE A 437 -21.00 -26.48 -10.91
N ASP A 438 -20.15 -27.31 -10.31
CA ASP A 438 -20.58 -28.48 -9.54
C ASP A 438 -21.50 -28.07 -8.36
N GLY A 439 -21.17 -26.97 -7.67
CA GLY A 439 -22.00 -26.40 -6.61
C GLY A 439 -23.38 -25.92 -7.10
N THR A 440 -23.45 -25.29 -8.27
CA THR A 440 -24.72 -24.86 -8.89
C THR A 440 -25.59 -26.03 -9.36
N GLU A 441 -24.99 -27.09 -9.89
CA GLU A 441 -25.72 -28.31 -10.26
C GLU A 441 -26.31 -29.02 -9.04
N GLU A 442 -25.57 -29.03 -7.94
CA GLU A 442 -26.01 -29.64 -6.68
C GLU A 442 -27.14 -28.83 -6.01
N THR A 443 -27.08 -27.50 -6.04
CA THR A 443 -28.20 -26.64 -5.59
C THR A 443 -29.43 -26.83 -6.46
N THR A 444 -29.24 -26.93 -7.78
CA THR A 444 -30.34 -27.18 -8.73
C THR A 444 -31.01 -28.53 -8.45
N ARG A 445 -30.24 -29.61 -8.24
CA ARG A 445 -30.78 -30.93 -7.83
C ARG A 445 -31.54 -30.87 -6.51
N ARG A 446 -31.08 -30.11 -5.51
CA ARG A 446 -31.80 -29.92 -4.24
C ARG A 446 -33.12 -29.17 -4.41
N MET A 447 -33.18 -28.19 -5.31
CA MET A 447 -34.44 -27.49 -5.61
C MET A 447 -35.45 -28.39 -6.32
N TYR A 448 -35.01 -29.20 -7.29
CA TYR A 448 -35.90 -30.16 -7.98
C TYR A 448 -36.43 -31.26 -7.06
N THR A 449 -35.63 -31.76 -6.12
CA THR A 449 -36.05 -32.78 -5.14
C THR A 449 -36.98 -32.20 -4.07
N THR A 450 -36.72 -30.99 -3.60
CA THR A 450 -37.63 -30.26 -2.68
C THR A 450 -38.96 -29.89 -3.37
N GLY A 451 -38.91 -29.44 -4.62
CA GLY A 451 -40.09 -29.13 -5.43
C GLY A 451 -41.00 -30.34 -5.68
N ARG A 452 -40.43 -31.53 -5.93
CA ARG A 452 -41.22 -32.77 -6.00
C ARG A 452 -41.87 -33.14 -4.66
N ARG A 453 -41.21 -32.91 -3.53
CA ARG A 453 -41.81 -33.15 -2.19
C ARG A 453 -43.01 -32.23 -1.94
N PHE A 454 -42.93 -30.95 -2.31
CA PHE A 454 -44.06 -30.02 -2.18
C PHE A 454 -45.21 -30.29 -3.16
N GLY A 455 -44.90 -30.73 -4.38
CA GLY A 455 -45.90 -31.13 -5.37
C GLY A 455 -46.68 -32.41 -5.02
N SER A 456 -46.09 -33.30 -4.22
CA SER A 456 -46.77 -34.51 -3.72
C SER A 456 -47.67 -34.24 -2.50
N ILE A 457 -47.43 -33.17 -1.75
CA ILE A 457 -48.24 -32.78 -0.57
C ILE A 457 -49.51 -32.01 -1.01
N THR A 458 -49.49 -31.35 -2.16
CA THR A 458 -50.64 -30.56 -2.68
C THR A 458 -51.63 -31.36 -3.52
N LYS A 459 -51.33 -32.62 -3.88
CA LYS A 459 -52.27 -33.52 -4.57
C LYS A 459 -53.04 -34.48 -3.65
N GLY A 460 -52.93 -34.30 -2.34
CA GLY A 460 -53.55 -35.16 -1.32
C GLY A 460 -54.57 -34.47 -0.41
N VAL A 461 -55.06 -33.28 -0.76
CA VAL A 461 -56.16 -32.58 -0.06
C VAL A 461 -57.38 -32.51 -0.96
#